data_AF-A0A4V0NCZ2-F1
#
_entry.id   AF-A0A4V0NCZ2-F1
#
_cell.length_a   1.000
_cell.length_b   1.000
_cell.length_c   1.000
_cell.angle_alpha   90.00
_cell.angle_beta   90.00
_cell.angle_gamma   90.00
#
_symmetry.space_group_name_H-M   'P 1'
#
loop_
_entity.id
_entity.type
_entity.pdbx_description
1 polymer ?
#
loop_
_entity_poly.entity_id
_entity_poly.type
_entity_poly.pdbx_seq_one_letter_code
_entity_poly.pdbx_strand_id
1 'polypeptide(L)' 'MARAPAESLGEPLNLPGERDTDPHLSPDGAVLFFASTRSRVVDIHEAHRIAP' A
#
# COMPACT_ATOMS: atom_id res chain seq x y z
N MET A 1 -16.31 20.65 14.16
CA MET A 1 -16.17 20.32 12.72
C MET A 1 -16.53 18.85 12.55
N ALA A 2 -17.57 18.52 11.79
CA ALA A 2 -17.93 17.12 11.51
C ALA A 2 -17.10 16.60 10.31
N ARG A 3 -16.58 15.37 10.39
CA ARG A 3 -15.84 14.73 9.29
C ARG A 3 -16.83 14.35 8.19
N ALA A 4 -16.45 14.54 6.92
CA ALA A 4 -17.24 14.06 5.79
C ALA A 4 -17.45 12.54 5.88
N PRO A 5 -18.59 12.01 5.39
CA PRO A 5 -18.82 10.56 5.36
C PRO A 5 -17.73 9.86 4.55
N ALA A 6 -17.38 8.64 4.94
CA ALA A 6 -16.45 7.83 4.17
C ALA A 6 -17.08 7.50 2.82
N GLU A 7 -16.37 7.81 1.73
CA GLU A 7 -16.77 7.48 0.36
C GLU A 7 -16.13 6.17 -0.07
N SER A 8 -16.84 5.37 -0.88
CA SER A 8 -16.30 4.15 -1.46
C SER A 8 -15.27 4.49 -2.54
N LEU A 9 -14.12 3.82 -2.51
CA LEU A 9 -13.06 3.97 -3.52
C LEU A 9 -13.35 3.21 -4.83
N GLY A 10 -14.50 2.55 -4.93
CA GLY A 10 -14.88 1.74 -6.10
C GLY A 10 -14.33 0.32 -5.99
N GLU A 11 -13.35 -0.01 -6.84
CA GLU A 11 -12.77 -1.35 -6.92
C GLU A 11 -11.96 -1.74 -5.67
N PRO A 12 -11.83 -3.04 -5.34
CA PRO A 12 -11.05 -3.47 -4.19
C PRO A 12 -9.59 -3.04 -4.33
N LEU A 13 -9.12 -2.25 -3.38
CA LEU A 13 -7.73 -1.80 -3.34
C LEU A 13 -6.75 -2.97 -3.12
N ASN A 14 -7.15 -3.97 -2.32
CA ASN A 14 -6.33 -5.14 -2.03
C ASN A 14 -6.57 -6.24 -3.07
N LEU A 15 -5.48 -6.81 -3.60
CA LEU A 15 -5.54 -7.93 -4.52
C LEU A 15 -6.02 -9.21 -3.81
N PRO A 16 -7.07 -9.90 -4.30
CA PRO A 16 -7.58 -11.11 -3.67
C PRO A 16 -6.53 -12.23 -3.63
N GLY A 17 -6.37 -12.85 -2.45
CA GLY A 17 -5.44 -13.97 -2.25
C GLY A 17 -3.97 -13.54 -2.10
N GLU A 18 -3.65 -12.25 -2.24
CA GLU A 18 -2.30 -11.74 -2.06
C GLU A 18 -2.07 -11.28 -0.61
N ARG A 19 -0.80 -11.31 -0.20
CA ARG A 19 -0.34 -10.80 1.10
C ARG A 19 0.75 -9.75 0.89
N ASP A 20 0.64 -8.67 1.65
CA ASP A 20 1.67 -7.65 1.82
C ASP A 20 2.13 -7.65 3.29
N THR A 21 3.44 -7.77 3.55
CA THR A 21 4.01 -7.85 4.91
C THR A 21 5.29 -7.02 5.05
N ASP A 22 5.73 -6.85 6.30
CA ASP A 22 7.04 -6.28 6.65
C ASP A 22 7.30 -4.88 6.05
N PRO A 23 6.41 -3.89 6.30
CA PRO A 23 6.57 -2.54 5.77
C PRO A 23 7.78 -1.82 6.41
N HIS A 24 8.57 -1.15 5.57
CA HIS A 24 9.69 -0.31 5.97
C HIS A 24 9.68 0.99 5.18
N LEU A 25 9.71 2.12 5.87
CA LEU A 25 9.71 3.45 5.24
C LEU A 25 11.14 3.96 5.06
N SER A 26 11.43 4.61 3.93
CA SER A 26 12.69 5.33 3.72
C SER A 26 12.86 6.47 4.74
N PRO A 27 14.10 6.89 5.07
CA PRO A 27 14.34 7.94 6.06
C PRO A 27 13.64 9.28 5.76
N ASP A 28 13.48 9.64 4.49
CA ASP A 28 12.76 10.84 4.03
C ASP A 28 11.24 10.65 3.93
N GLY A 29 10.76 9.43 4.16
CA GLY A 29 9.38 9.03 4.06
C GLY A 29 8.81 8.96 2.64
N ALA A 30 9.64 9.10 1.61
CA ALA A 30 9.19 9.16 0.23
C ALA A 30 8.78 7.78 -0.33
N VAL A 31 9.39 6.70 0.17
CA VAL A 31 9.19 5.34 -0.35
C VAL A 31 8.86 4.38 0.78
N LEU A 32 7.81 3.58 0.60
CA LEU A 32 7.48 2.43 1.42
C LEU A 32 7.94 1.16 0.70
N PHE A 33 8.85 0.40 1.31
CA PHE A 33 9.23 -0.95 0.88
C PHE A 33 8.44 -2.00 1.68
N PHE A 34 8.03 -3.09 1.04
CA PHE A 34 7.30 -4.18 1.68
C PHE A 34 7.44 -5.48 0.88
N ALA A 35 7.29 -6.63 1.54
CA ALA A 35 7.25 -7.93 0.87
C ALA A 35 5.83 -8.20 0.33
N SER A 36 5.70 -8.75 -0.87
CA SER A 36 4.42 -9.08 -1.48
C SER A 36 4.44 -10.40 -2.24
N THR A 37 3.30 -11.10 -2.27
CA THR A 37 3.10 -12.33 -3.07
C THR A 37 2.57 -12.05 -4.48
N ARG A 38 2.30 -10.79 -4.84
CA ARG A 38 1.62 -10.41 -6.10
C ARG A 38 2.32 -10.84 -7.38
N SER A 39 3.61 -11.17 -7.30
CA SER A 39 4.41 -11.72 -8.41
C SER A 39 4.43 -13.26 -8.45
N ARG A 40 3.54 -13.94 -7.72
CA ARG A 40 3.43 -15.40 -7.52
C ARG A 40 4.55 -16.04 -6.68
N VAL A 41 5.58 -15.27 -6.35
CA VAL A 41 6.61 -15.57 -5.36
C VAL A 41 6.71 -14.37 -4.41
N VAL A 42 7.25 -14.57 -3.21
CA VAL A 42 7.51 -13.44 -2.31
C VAL A 42 8.62 -12.58 -2.91
N ASP A 43 8.33 -11.30 -3.15
CA ASP A 43 9.28 -10.33 -3.69
C ASP A 43 9.09 -8.95 -3.04
N ILE A 44 10.13 -8.12 -3.09
CA ILE A 44 10.12 -6.77 -2.53
C ILE A 44 9.48 -5.81 -3.53
N HIS A 45 8.48 -5.08 -3.06
CA HIS A 45 7.80 -4.04 -3.81
C HIS A 45 7.96 -2.69 -3.10
N GLU A 46 7.76 -1.62 -3.86
CA GLU A 46 7.80 -0.25 -3.35
C GLU A 46 6.52 0.52 -3.71
N ALA A 47 6.15 1.46 -2.84
CA ALA A 47 5.10 2.44 -3.09
C ALA A 47 5.63 3.84 -2.80
N HIS A 48 5.41 4.76 -3.73
CA HIS A 48 5.85 6.15 -3.60
C HIS A 48 4.75 6.97 -2.95
N ARG A 49 5.13 7.76 -1.92
CA ARG A 49 4.22 8.74 -1.35
C ARG A 49 3.94 9.81 -2.40
N ILE A 50 2.71 9.83 -2.90
CA ILE A 50 2.21 10.94 -3.70
C ILE A 50 1.87 12.05 -2.68
N ALA A 51 2.72 13.06 -2.59
CA ALA A 51 2.40 14.25 -1.80
C ALA A 51 1.12 14.90 -2.36
N PRO A 52 0.21 15.42 -1.52
CA PRO A 52 -0.84 16.32 -1.99
C PRO A 52 -0.26 17.65 -2.52
#